data_AF-A0A254RBT0-F1
#
_entry.id   AF-A0A254RBT0-F1
#
_cell.length_a   1.000
_cell.length_b   1.000
_cell.length_c   1.000
_cell.angle_alpha   90.00
_cell.angle_beta   90.00
_cell.angle_gamma   90.00
#
_symmetry.space_group_name_H-M   'P 1'
#
loop_
_entity.id
_entity.type
_entity.pdbx_description
1 polymer ?
#
loop_
_entity_poly.entity_id
_entity_poly.type
_entity_poly.pdbx_seq_one_letter_code
_entity_poly.pdbx_strand_id
1 'polypeptide(L)'
;MISEKDLEELQKIPLDERVKRVEALLEKKENPRGFELGLLLALKMGQEIREKKPLGSESGDLVASWSDKYSEYLIEEAIASAKEFMLHPGAIAEKIKAGMNKFEQKPEEGQQDAAPEANNG
;
A
#
# COMPACT_ATOMS: atom_id res chain seq x y z
N MET A 1 -17.66 3.49 5.28
CA MET A 1 -18.03 3.91 3.91
C MET A 1 -17.42 5.26 3.60
N ILE A 2 -16.44 5.30 2.69
CA ILE A 2 -15.90 6.55 2.12
C ILE A 2 -16.93 7.05 1.11
N SER A 3 -17.48 8.24 1.31
CA SER A 3 -18.48 8.84 0.42
C SER A 3 -17.84 9.33 -0.89
N GLU A 4 -18.63 9.55 -1.94
CA GLU A 4 -18.15 10.25 -3.16
C GLU A 4 -17.49 11.59 -2.83
N LYS A 5 -17.99 12.27 -1.79
CA LYS A 5 -17.46 13.54 -1.30
C LYS A 5 -16.06 13.37 -0.68
N ASP A 6 -15.84 12.29 0.07
CA ASP A 6 -14.52 11.94 0.60
C ASP A 6 -13.53 11.56 -0.52
N LEU A 7 -14.04 10.92 -1.58
CA LEU A 7 -13.26 10.60 -2.79
C LEU A 7 -12.84 11.87 -3.55
N GLU A 8 -13.76 12.83 -3.70
CA GLU A 8 -13.48 14.15 -4.29
C GLU A 8 -12.50 14.97 -3.43
N GLU A 9 -12.61 14.91 -2.10
CA GLU A 9 -11.68 15.57 -1.20
C GLU A 9 -10.28 14.96 -1.27
N LEU A 10 -10.16 13.63 -1.40
CA LEU A 10 -8.89 12.95 -1.66
C LEU A 10 -8.27 13.32 -3.02
N GLN A 11 -9.10 13.56 -4.05
CA GLN A 11 -8.63 14.04 -5.36
C GLN A 11 -8.11 15.48 -5.32
N LYS A 12 -8.60 16.31 -4.39
CA LYS A 12 -8.15 17.70 -4.19
C LYS A 12 -6.79 17.80 -3.48
N ILE A 13 -6.32 16.72 -2.84
CA ILE A 13 -5.00 16.71 -2.20
C ILE A 13 -3.93 16.74 -3.30
N PRO A 14 -3.02 17.73 -3.30
CA PRO A 14 -1.90 17.77 -4.23
C PRO A 14 -1.12 16.46 -4.23
N LEU A 15 -0.59 16.05 -5.39
CA LEU A 15 0.16 14.80 -5.51
C LEU A 15 1.32 14.80 -4.50
N ASP A 16 2.03 15.91 -4.38
CA ASP A 16 3.19 16.07 -3.48
C ASP A 16 2.83 15.86 -2.01
N GLU A 17 1.63 16.28 -1.58
CA GLU A 17 1.15 16.01 -0.22
C GLU A 17 0.83 14.53 -0.01
N ARG A 18 0.32 13.84 -1.04
CA ARG A 18 0.08 12.40 -1.01
C ARG A 18 1.39 11.63 -0.92
N VAL A 19 2.41 12.03 -1.69
CA VAL A 19 3.76 11.45 -1.64
C VAL A 19 4.34 11.57 -0.22
N LYS A 20 4.34 12.79 0.34
CA LYS A 20 4.85 13.05 1.69
C LYS A 20 4.15 12.22 2.78
N ARG A 21 2.84 12.00 2.65
CA ARG A 21 2.10 11.15 3.61
C ARG A 21 2.55 9.70 3.52
N VAL A 22 2.76 9.17 2.32
CA VAL A 22 3.24 7.79 2.15
C VAL A 22 4.66 7.64 2.67
N GLU A 23 5.54 8.62 2.39
CA GLU A 23 6.91 8.65 2.95
C GLU A 23 6.90 8.60 4.48
N ALA A 24 6.14 9.49 5.12
CA ALA A 24 6.06 9.56 6.59
C ALA A 24 5.46 8.29 7.23
N LEU A 25 4.62 7.55 6.50
CA LEU A 25 4.10 6.26 6.96
C LEU A 25 5.15 5.16 6.85
N LEU A 26 5.94 5.15 5.78
CA LEU A 26 6.99 4.17 5.55
C LEU A 26 8.20 4.38 6.47
N GLU A 27 8.59 5.62 6.76
CA GLU A 27 9.68 5.93 7.69
C GLU A 27 9.44 5.38 9.10
N LYS A 28 8.19 5.26 9.52
CA LYS A 28 7.81 4.74 10.84
C LYS A 28 7.70 3.22 10.87
N LYS A 29 7.92 2.55 9.74
CA LYS A 29 7.69 1.11 9.59
C LYS A 29 9.02 0.38 9.45
N GLU A 30 9.31 -0.48 10.43
CA GLU A 30 10.56 -1.28 10.41
C GLU A 30 10.59 -2.29 9.25
N ASN A 31 9.44 -2.89 8.93
CA ASN A 31 9.32 -3.92 7.90
C ASN A 31 8.20 -3.57 6.89
N PRO A 32 8.46 -2.65 5.95
CA PRO A 32 7.51 -2.36 4.89
C PRO A 32 7.39 -3.54 3.92
N ARG A 33 6.20 -3.71 3.34
CA ARG A 33 5.96 -4.73 2.30
C ARG A 33 6.39 -4.19 0.94
N GLY A 34 6.76 -5.07 0.01
CA GLY A 34 7.12 -4.69 -1.37
C GLY A 34 6.04 -3.85 -2.04
N PHE A 35 4.76 -4.19 -1.83
CA PHE A 35 3.61 -3.41 -2.30
C PHE A 35 3.64 -1.93 -1.83
N GLU A 36 4.04 -1.67 -0.59
CA GLU A 36 4.01 -0.33 0.02
C GLU A 36 5.18 0.53 -0.48
N LEU A 37 6.36 -0.07 -0.61
CA LEU A 37 7.51 0.56 -1.27
C LEU A 37 7.21 0.81 -2.77
N GLY A 38 6.56 -0.15 -3.43
CA GLY A 38 6.14 -0.03 -4.83
C GLY A 38 5.12 1.08 -5.06
N LEU A 39 4.21 1.31 -4.10
CA LEU A 39 3.29 2.45 -4.15
C LEU A 39 4.05 3.78 -4.10
N LEU A 40 5.00 3.92 -3.18
CA LEU A 40 5.85 5.13 -3.10
C LEU A 40 6.61 5.34 -4.41
N LEU A 41 7.24 4.28 -4.95
CA LEU A 41 7.99 4.35 -6.19
C LEU A 41 7.11 4.79 -7.36
N ALA A 42 5.92 4.20 -7.54
CA ALA A 42 4.99 4.58 -8.59
C ALA A 42 4.54 6.04 -8.46
N LEU A 43 4.33 6.53 -7.23
CA LEU A 43 3.97 7.93 -6.99
C LEU A 43 5.10 8.89 -7.37
N LYS A 44 6.34 8.58 -7.02
CA LYS A 44 7.53 9.37 -7.40
C LYS A 44 7.72 9.39 -8.92
N MET A 45 7.60 8.24 -9.57
CA MET A 45 7.66 8.14 -11.03
C MET A 45 6.52 8.94 -11.70
N GLY A 46 5.31 8.89 -11.14
CA GLY A 46 4.18 9.72 -11.59
C GLY A 46 4.45 11.22 -11.43
N GLN A 47 5.16 11.63 -10.37
CA GLN A 47 5.58 13.00 -10.14
C GLN A 47 6.61 13.45 -11.19
N GLU A 48 7.62 12.64 -11.49
CA GLU A 48 8.59 12.91 -12.56
C GLU A 48 7.91 13.17 -13.91
N ILE A 49 6.94 12.30 -14.27
CA ILE A 49 6.15 12.45 -15.51
C ILE A 49 5.38 13.79 -15.51
N ARG A 50 4.71 14.11 -14.40
CA ARG A 50 3.92 15.35 -14.26
C ARG A 50 4.80 16.60 -14.37
N GLU A 51 6.00 16.54 -13.81
CA GLU A 51 7.00 17.62 -13.82
C GLU A 51 7.84 17.66 -15.11
N LYS A 52 7.58 16.74 -16.07
CA LYS A 52 8.33 16.59 -17.32
C LYS A 52 9.82 16.28 -17.11
N LYS A 53 10.15 15.60 -16.02
CA LYS A 53 11.49 15.06 -15.75
C LYS A 53 11.65 13.70 -16.44
N PRO A 54 12.89 13.29 -16.78
CA PRO A 54 13.15 11.94 -17.23
C PRO A 54 12.68 10.92 -16.19
N LEU A 55 12.00 9.86 -16.63
CA LEU A 55 11.54 8.79 -15.76
C LEU A 55 12.75 8.10 -15.12
N GLY A 56 12.71 7.91 -13.79
CA GLY A 56 13.81 7.33 -13.03
C GLY A 56 14.85 8.34 -12.53
N SER A 57 14.74 9.62 -12.90
CA SER A 57 15.78 10.61 -12.56
C SER A 57 15.93 10.91 -11.07
N GLU A 58 14.86 10.76 -10.28
CA GLU A 58 14.89 10.92 -8.82
C GLU A 58 14.50 9.61 -8.12
N SER A 59 13.55 8.89 -8.70
CA SER A 59 13.08 7.60 -8.22
C SER A 59 14.13 6.49 -8.34
N GLY A 60 15.07 6.60 -9.28
CA GLY A 60 16.22 5.69 -9.38
C GLY A 60 17.13 5.77 -8.16
N ASP A 61 17.46 6.98 -7.72
CA ASP A 61 18.27 7.22 -6.52
C ASP A 61 17.56 6.71 -5.25
N LEU A 62 16.23 6.87 -5.18
CA LEU A 62 15.43 6.31 -4.11
C LEU A 62 15.57 4.78 -4.03
N VAL A 63 15.44 4.07 -5.16
CA VAL A 63 15.60 2.60 -5.18
C VAL A 63 17.03 2.21 -4.84
N ALA A 64 18.04 2.93 -5.35
CA ALA A 64 19.43 2.68 -4.97
C ALA A 64 19.65 2.79 -3.45
N SER A 65 19.03 3.79 -2.80
CA SER A 65 19.11 3.97 -1.34
C SER A 65 18.48 2.85 -0.51
N TRP A 66 17.65 2.00 -1.13
CA TRP A 66 17.04 0.86 -0.46
C TRP A 66 17.99 -0.33 -0.30
N SER A 67 19.02 -0.43 -1.15
CA SER A 67 19.98 -1.53 -1.10
C SER A 67 20.70 -1.65 0.23
N ASP A 68 20.88 -0.54 0.95
CA ASP A 68 21.48 -0.52 2.29
C ASP A 68 20.51 -0.92 3.43
N LYS A 69 19.20 -0.98 3.13
CA LYS A 69 18.13 -1.10 4.15
C LYS A 69 17.29 -2.36 4.01
N TYR A 70 17.10 -2.84 2.79
CA TYR A 70 16.14 -3.89 2.46
C TYR A 70 16.81 -4.99 1.64
N SER A 71 16.27 -6.20 1.71
CA SER A 71 16.75 -7.31 0.88
C SER A 71 16.46 -7.07 -0.59
N GLU A 72 17.32 -7.63 -1.46
CA GLU A 72 17.15 -7.57 -2.92
C GLU A 72 15.77 -8.08 -3.36
N TYR A 73 15.31 -9.17 -2.76
CA TYR A 73 13.96 -9.72 -3.00
C TYR A 73 12.85 -8.69 -2.73
N LEU A 74 12.90 -7.98 -1.60
CA LEU A 74 11.91 -6.98 -1.25
C LEU A 74 11.94 -5.79 -2.23
N ILE A 75 13.14 -5.41 -2.68
CA ILE A 75 13.34 -4.34 -3.67
C ILE A 75 12.76 -4.75 -5.03
N GLU A 76 13.01 -5.98 -5.49
CA GLU A 76 12.42 -6.51 -6.73
C GLU A 76 10.89 -6.58 -6.67
N GLU A 77 10.32 -7.02 -5.54
CA GLU A 77 8.87 -7.00 -5.33
C GLU A 77 8.30 -5.58 -5.38
N ALA A 78 9.02 -4.59 -4.85
CA ALA A 78 8.61 -3.20 -4.91
C ALA A 78 8.62 -2.66 -6.35
N ILE A 79 9.66 -2.97 -7.13
CA ILE A 79 9.74 -2.58 -8.55
C ILE A 79 8.61 -3.23 -9.36
N ALA A 80 8.36 -4.52 -9.14
CA ALA A 80 7.26 -5.24 -9.80
C ALA A 80 5.90 -4.62 -9.45
N SER A 81 5.69 -4.27 -8.17
CA SER A 81 4.48 -3.60 -7.70
C SER A 81 4.33 -2.22 -8.34
N ALA A 82 5.39 -1.41 -8.39
CA ALA A 82 5.38 -0.07 -9.00
C ALA A 82 4.99 -0.12 -10.50
N LYS A 83 5.54 -1.10 -11.23
CA LYS A 83 5.18 -1.34 -12.63
C LYS A 83 3.69 -1.64 -12.78
N GLU A 84 3.13 -2.47 -11.91
CA GLU A 84 1.69 -2.79 -11.92
C GLU A 84 0.83 -1.55 -11.64
N PHE A 85 1.22 -0.71 -10.68
CA PHE A 85 0.53 0.57 -10.40
C PHE A 85 0.49 1.48 -11.62
N MET A 86 1.59 1.53 -12.39
CA MET A 86 1.69 2.39 -13.57
C MET A 86 0.93 1.84 -14.79
N LEU A 87 1.01 0.54 -15.04
CA LEU A 87 0.42 -0.08 -16.24
C LEU A 87 -1.06 -0.42 -16.06
N HIS A 88 -1.47 -0.76 -14.84
CA HIS A 88 -2.81 -1.26 -14.54
C HIS A 88 -3.47 -0.55 -13.34
N PRO A 89 -3.52 0.79 -13.31
CA PRO A 89 -3.99 1.56 -12.15
C PRO A 89 -5.44 1.26 -11.76
N GLY A 90 -6.31 0.98 -12.74
CA GLY A 90 -7.72 0.63 -12.47
C GLY A 90 -7.87 -0.73 -11.76
N ALA A 91 -7.11 -1.74 -12.18
CA ALA A 91 -7.15 -3.06 -11.56
C ALA A 91 -6.62 -3.03 -10.12
N ILE A 92 -5.60 -2.21 -9.87
CA ILE A 92 -5.10 -1.96 -8.52
C ILE A 92 -6.14 -1.26 -7.65
N ALA A 93 -6.80 -0.21 -8.15
CA ALA A 93 -7.82 0.50 -7.38
C ALA A 93 -8.93 -0.45 -6.92
N GLU A 94 -9.36 -1.36 -7.80
CA GLU A 94 -10.34 -2.40 -7.46
C GLU A 94 -9.79 -3.41 -6.44
N LYS A 95 -8.52 -3.84 -6.54
CA LYS A 95 -7.88 -4.70 -5.53
C LYS A 95 -7.81 -4.03 -4.15
N ILE A 96 -7.49 -2.74 -4.09
CA ILE A 96 -7.45 -1.96 -2.84
C ILE A 96 -8.86 -1.88 -2.23
N LYS A 97 -9.87 -1.51 -3.02
CA LYS A 97 -11.27 -1.48 -2.57
C LYS A 97 -11.74 -2.84 -2.05
N ALA A 98 -11.46 -3.92 -2.80
CA ALA A 98 -11.80 -5.28 -2.40
C ALA A 98 -11.09 -5.72 -1.12
N GLY A 99 -9.84 -5.29 -0.92
CA GLY A 99 -9.09 -5.51 0.31
C GLY A 99 -9.70 -4.77 1.51
N MET A 100 -10.10 -3.51 1.35
CA MET A 100 -10.78 -2.74 2.41
C MET A 100 -12.12 -3.38 2.81
N ASN A 101 -12.89 -3.86 1.84
CA ASN A 101 -14.16 -4.58 2.12
C ASN A 101 -13.95 -5.87 2.91
N LYS A 102 -12.78 -6.52 2.78
CA LYS A 102 -12.43 -7.72 3.59
C LYS A 102 -12.06 -7.36 5.03
N PHE A 103 -11.48 -6.18 5.28
CA PHE A 103 -11.26 -5.69 6.65
C PHE A 103 -12.57 -5.24 7.33
N GLU A 104 -13.58 -4.84 6.54
CA GLU A 104 -14.95 -4.59 7.05
C GLU A 104 -15.71 -5.89 7.35
N GLN A 105 -15.24 -7.05 6.87
CA GLN A 105 -15.87 -8.35 7.09
C GLN A 105 -14.93 -9.31 7.85
N LYS A 106 -15.09 -9.30 9.19
CA LYS A 106 -14.79 -10.36 10.20
C LYS A 106 -13.52 -10.26 11.06
N PRO A 107 -13.60 -10.66 12.35
CA PRO A 107 -14.41 -11.80 12.86
C PRO A 107 -15.45 -11.49 13.95
N GLU A 108 -16.70 -11.91 13.70
CA GLU A 108 -17.53 -12.45 14.78
C GLU A 108 -16.85 -13.75 15.23
N GLU A 109 -16.43 -13.73 16.50
CA GLU A 109 -15.78 -14.82 17.21
C GLU A 109 -16.65 -16.07 17.24
N GLY A 110 -16.01 -17.23 17.09
CA GLY A 110 -16.63 -18.50 17.36
C GLY A 110 -17.00 -18.61 18.84
N GLN A 111 -18.24 -18.99 19.13
CA GLN A 111 -18.55 -19.65 20.38
C GLN A 111 -18.29 -21.14 20.20
N GLN A 112 -17.18 -21.56 20.78
CA GLN A 112 -16.84 -22.95 21.07
C GLN A 112 -17.88 -23.59 21.99
N ASP A 113 -18.07 -24.87 21.74
CA ASP A 113 -18.77 -25.88 22.53
C ASP A 113 -18.68 -25.68 24.05
N ALA A 114 -19.84 -25.63 24.70
CA ALA A 114 -19.96 -25.92 26.12
C ALA A 114 -20.65 -27.27 26.30
N ALA A 115 -19.85 -28.33 26.31
CA ALA A 115 -20.19 -29.54 27.06
C ALA A 115 -19.52 -29.45 28.43
N PRO A 116 -20.27 -29.64 29.53
CA PRO A 116 -19.71 -30.23 30.74
C PRO A 116 -20.47 -31.55 31.00
N GLU A 117 -19.76 -32.66 30.91
CA GLU A 117 -19.20 -33.38 32.07
C GLU A 117 -20.24 -34.21 32.80
N ALA A 118 -20.06 -35.53 32.66
CA ALA A 118 -20.60 -36.53 33.56
C ALA A 118 -20.12 -36.26 34.99
N ASN A 119 -21.05 -36.29 35.95
CA ASN A 119 -20.69 -36.48 37.35
C ASN A 119 -21.59 -37.56 37.96
N ASN A 120 -20.94 -38.56 38.55
CA ASN A 120 -21.52 -39.66 39.30
C ASN A 120 -22.08 -39.15 40.64
N GLY A 121 -23.23 -39.69 41.05
CA GLY A 121 -23.86 -39.49 42.36
C GLY A 121 -25.22 -40.15 42.42
#